data_AF-A0A3Q0JES9-F1
#
_entry.id   AF-A0A3Q0JES9-F1
#
_cell.length_a   1.000
_cell.length_b   1.000
_cell.length_c   1.000
_cell.angle_alpha   90.00
_cell.angle_beta   90.00
_cell.angle_gamma   90.00
#
_symmetry.space_group_name_H-M   'P 1'
#
loop_
_entity.id
_entity.type
_entity.pdbx_description
1 polymer ?
#
loop_
_entity_poly.entity_id
_entity_poly.type
_entity_poly.pdbx_seq_one_letter_code
_entity_poly.pdbx_strand_id
1 'polypeptide(L)'
;MLFDLEPDRSLTGGTWYQDQDFEASKKKVYMLFDLEPDRSLTGGTWYQDQDFEVEFVDVLNQQCYRFLQLKREKTANNTNGPLVAQRLACATPKEVRKFITDLGISKVELSEEDIRTILETLLFDGKIEQINNIDGTDMYRAVSPYFAVTGLSTSPCGVCPVIKNCSFRTAVNPNKCEYLTEWLKQNCDSGF
;
A
#
# COMPACT_ATOMS: atom_id res chain seq x y z
N MET A 1 -8.44 25.10 -41.00
CA MET A 1 -9.39 24.77 -42.08
C MET A 1 -10.25 23.64 -41.55
N LEU A 2 -11.57 23.83 -41.61
CA LEU A 2 -12.64 22.87 -41.29
C LEU A 2 -12.34 21.47 -41.80
N PHE A 3 -12.74 20.43 -41.05
CA PHE A 3 -13.52 19.31 -41.57
C PHE A 3 -14.28 18.64 -40.40
N ASP A 4 -15.56 18.99 -40.36
CA ASP A 4 -16.80 18.27 -40.01
C ASP A 4 -16.91 17.34 -38.78
N LEU A 5 -17.87 17.74 -37.94
CA LEU A 5 -18.65 16.92 -37.01
C LEU A 5 -19.66 16.06 -37.79
N GLU A 6 -19.91 14.83 -37.32
CA GLU A 6 -21.29 14.35 -37.13
C GLU A 6 -21.33 13.24 -36.05
N PRO A 7 -22.36 13.22 -35.18
CA PRO A 7 -22.51 12.25 -34.09
C PRO A 7 -23.49 11.13 -34.47
N ASP A 8 -23.29 9.91 -33.95
CA ASP A 8 -24.35 8.90 -33.96
C ASP A 8 -24.83 8.56 -32.55
N ARG A 9 -26.15 8.52 -32.41
CA ARG A 9 -26.94 8.36 -31.19
C ARG A 9 -27.46 6.93 -31.10
N SER A 10 -27.78 6.54 -29.87
CA SER A 10 -28.77 5.52 -29.48
C SER A 10 -28.19 4.09 -29.34
N LEU A 11 -28.45 3.26 -28.30
CA LEU A 11 -29.57 3.11 -27.37
C LEU A 11 -29.17 2.34 -26.07
N THR A 12 -29.98 2.57 -25.03
CA THR A 12 -30.47 1.66 -23.97
C THR A 12 -29.55 1.11 -22.86
N GLY A 13 -29.74 1.66 -21.64
CA GLY A 13 -30.26 0.92 -20.49
C GLY A 13 -29.37 -0.14 -19.82
N GLY A 14 -28.69 0.28 -18.75
CA GLY A 14 -28.10 -0.62 -17.75
C GLY A 14 -27.25 0.18 -16.77
N THR A 15 -27.54 0.08 -15.48
CA THR A 15 -26.79 0.73 -14.41
C THR A 15 -25.42 0.06 -14.30
N TRP A 16 -24.39 0.68 -14.84
CA TRP A 16 -23.01 0.27 -14.66
C TRP A 16 -22.34 1.28 -13.73
N TYR A 17 -21.86 0.82 -12.57
CA TYR A 17 -20.75 1.49 -11.90
C TYR A 17 -19.52 1.19 -12.76
N GLN A 18 -19.02 2.20 -13.44
CA GLN A 18 -17.73 2.14 -14.09
C GLN A 18 -16.73 2.70 -13.08
N ASP A 19 -15.99 1.82 -12.41
CA ASP A 19 -14.69 2.20 -11.86
C ASP A 19 -13.91 2.81 -13.02
N GLN A 20 -13.53 4.07 -12.86
CA GLN A 20 -12.81 4.82 -13.87
C GLN A 20 -11.35 4.37 -13.80
N ASP A 21 -11.08 3.18 -14.33
CA ASP A 21 -9.74 2.74 -14.67
C ASP A 21 -9.12 3.82 -15.56
N PHE A 22 -7.86 4.16 -15.27
CA PHE A 22 -7.07 5.12 -16.03
C PHE A 22 -6.77 4.53 -17.43
N GLU A 23 -7.78 4.50 -18.30
CA GLU A 23 -7.59 4.36 -19.73
C GLU A 23 -6.99 5.68 -20.23
N ALA A 24 -5.67 5.81 -20.05
CA ALA A 24 -4.88 6.55 -21.01
C ALA A 24 -5.11 5.90 -22.36
N SER A 25 -6.11 6.41 -23.09
CA SER A 25 -6.40 6.07 -24.49
C SER A 25 -5.08 5.88 -25.21
N LYS A 26 -4.87 4.71 -25.85
CA LYS A 26 -3.65 4.28 -26.56
C LYS A 26 -3.27 5.28 -27.69
N LYS A 27 -2.86 6.47 -27.32
CA LYS A 27 -2.49 7.58 -28.19
C LYS A 27 -0.98 7.57 -28.25
N LYS A 28 -0.44 7.28 -29.44
CA LYS A 28 0.99 7.37 -29.69
C LYS A 28 1.38 8.84 -29.68
N VAL A 29 2.08 9.27 -28.64
CA VAL A 29 2.68 10.61 -28.54
C VAL A 29 4.13 10.49 -29.02
N TYR A 30 4.48 11.31 -30.02
CA TYR A 30 5.84 11.39 -30.54
C TYR A 30 6.53 12.61 -29.96
N MET A 31 7.79 12.47 -29.60
CA MET A 31 8.60 13.51 -28.98
C MET A 31 9.96 13.59 -29.68
N LEU A 32 10.56 14.78 -29.67
CA LEU A 32 11.89 15.01 -30.23
C LEU A 32 12.93 14.15 -29.48
N PHE A 33 13.86 13.56 -30.22
CA PHE A 33 14.87 12.63 -29.67
C PHE A 33 15.72 13.24 -28.55
N ASP A 34 16.02 14.54 -28.65
CA ASP A 34 16.88 15.25 -27.70
C ASP A 34 16.13 15.73 -26.44
N LEU A 35 14.83 15.44 -26.32
CA LEU A 35 14.00 15.89 -25.21
C LEU A 35 13.73 14.73 -24.25
N GLU A 36 13.98 14.95 -22.96
CA GLU A 36 13.62 13.98 -21.92
C GLU A 36 12.10 14.07 -21.64
N PRO A 37 11.37 12.94 -21.60
CA PRO A 37 9.95 12.97 -21.37
C PRO A 37 9.65 13.42 -19.95
N ASP A 38 8.65 14.29 -19.80
CA ASP A 38 8.21 14.67 -18.46
C ASP A 38 7.70 13.45 -17.68
N ARG A 39 7.92 13.42 -16.35
CA ARG A 39 7.56 12.28 -15.49
C ARG A 39 6.05 11.99 -15.52
N SER A 40 5.24 13.02 -15.81
CA SER A 40 3.78 12.89 -15.98
C SER A 40 3.39 12.05 -17.21
N LEU A 41 4.25 11.96 -18.22
CA LEU A 41 4.01 11.20 -19.46
C LEU A 41 4.57 9.77 -19.40
N THR A 42 5.63 9.55 -18.62
CA THR A 42 6.29 8.23 -18.46
C THR A 42 5.74 7.41 -17.29
N GLY A 43 4.91 7.99 -16.43
CA GLY A 43 4.36 7.33 -15.24
C GLY A 43 5.27 7.42 -14.00
N GLY A 44 6.47 7.97 -14.13
CA GLY A 44 7.41 8.14 -13.03
C GLY A 44 8.19 6.87 -12.67
N THR A 45 8.77 6.84 -11.47
CA THR A 45 9.75 5.83 -11.03
C THR A 45 9.17 4.41 -10.84
N TRP A 46 7.84 4.26 -10.87
CA TRP A 46 7.14 3.00 -10.60
C TRP A 46 6.78 2.18 -11.84
N TYR A 47 7.08 2.69 -13.03
CA TYR A 47 6.72 2.05 -14.30
C TYR A 47 7.96 1.62 -15.07
N GLN A 48 7.91 0.42 -15.62
CA GLN A 48 8.87 -0.07 -16.61
C GLN A 48 8.09 -0.61 -17.81
N ASP A 49 8.45 -0.16 -19.01
CA ASP A 49 7.81 -0.58 -20.27
C ASP A 49 6.27 -0.40 -20.32
N GLN A 50 5.74 0.64 -19.64
CA GLN A 50 4.30 0.94 -19.47
C GLN A 50 3.55 0.02 -18.51
N ASP A 51 4.23 -0.91 -17.86
CA ASP A 51 3.70 -1.74 -16.79
C ASP A 51 4.11 -1.20 -15.42
N PHE A 52 3.19 -1.25 -14.46
CA PHE A 52 3.45 -0.85 -13.08
C PHE A 52 4.16 -1.98 -12.32
N GLU A 53 5.32 -1.67 -11.72
CA GLU A 53 6.13 -2.66 -11.00
C GLU A 53 5.63 -2.89 -9.56
N VAL A 54 4.54 -3.65 -9.41
CA VAL A 54 3.96 -3.98 -8.11
C VAL A 54 4.99 -4.62 -7.17
N GLU A 55 5.74 -5.61 -7.66
CA GLU A 55 6.71 -6.36 -6.85
C GLU A 55 7.82 -5.45 -6.31
N PHE A 56 8.27 -4.48 -7.12
CA PHE A 56 9.29 -3.53 -6.70
C PHE A 56 8.79 -2.60 -5.60
N VAL A 57 7.58 -2.06 -5.77
CA VAL A 57 6.93 -1.20 -4.77
C VAL A 57 6.72 -1.95 -3.47
N ASP A 58 6.28 -3.20 -3.52
CA ASP A 58 6.09 -4.05 -2.34
C ASP A 58 7.39 -4.32 -1.60
N VAL A 59 8.47 -4.62 -2.32
CA VAL A 59 9.80 -4.81 -1.72
C VAL A 59 10.24 -3.51 -1.04
N LEU A 60 10.13 -2.36 -1.70
CA LEU A 60 10.49 -1.07 -1.10
C LEU A 60 9.65 -0.75 0.14
N ASN A 61 8.34 -1.00 0.09
CA ASN A 61 7.44 -0.81 1.23
C ASN A 61 7.90 -1.65 2.44
N GLN A 62 8.20 -2.93 2.22
CA GLN A 62 8.71 -3.83 3.25
C GLN A 62 10.05 -3.35 3.84
N GLN A 63 10.99 -2.91 3.00
CA GLN A 63 12.30 -2.47 3.47
C GLN A 63 12.26 -1.13 4.21
N CYS A 64 11.46 -0.17 3.73
CA CYS A 64 11.20 1.10 4.41
C CYS A 64 10.60 0.83 5.80
N TYR A 65 9.62 -0.06 5.89
CA TYR A 65 9.02 -0.43 7.18
C TYR A 65 10.03 -1.11 8.11
N ARG A 66 10.82 -2.07 7.57
CA ARG A 66 11.84 -2.79 8.33
C ARG A 66 12.89 -1.87 8.92
N PHE A 67 13.33 -0.87 8.17
CA PHE A 67 14.27 0.14 8.66
C PHE A 67 13.73 0.90 9.88
N LEU A 68 12.47 1.37 9.79
CA LEU A 68 11.83 2.11 10.88
C LEU A 68 11.62 1.23 12.12
N GLN A 69 11.28 -0.05 11.93
CA GLN A 69 11.20 -1.02 13.04
C GLN A 69 12.55 -1.21 13.73
N LEU A 70 13.61 -1.47 12.95
CA LEU A 70 14.96 -1.64 13.49
C LEU A 70 15.44 -0.39 14.25
N LYS A 71 15.12 0.81 13.74
CA LYS A 71 15.46 2.06 14.42
C LYS A 71 14.75 2.18 15.77
N ARG A 72 13.46 1.81 15.83
CA ARG A 72 12.69 1.76 17.07
C ARG A 72 13.26 0.73 18.07
N GLU A 73 13.56 -0.48 17.62
CA GLU A 73 14.10 -1.56 18.46
C GLU A 73 15.46 -1.18 19.07
N LYS A 74 16.38 -0.67 18.25
CA LYS A 74 17.70 -0.20 18.73
C LYS A 74 17.56 0.88 19.80
N THR A 75 16.55 1.72 19.66
CA THR A 75 16.34 2.86 20.53
C THR A 75 15.55 2.52 21.79
N ALA A 76 14.78 1.43 21.79
CA ALA A 76 14.04 0.96 22.96
C ALA A 76 14.95 0.60 24.14
N ASN A 77 16.18 0.17 23.87
CA ASN A 77 17.17 -0.19 24.89
C ASN A 77 18.00 1.00 25.40
N ASN A 78 17.70 2.24 24.97
CA ASN A 78 18.49 3.40 25.39
C ASN A 78 18.26 3.77 26.87
N THR A 79 19.35 3.90 27.61
CA THR A 79 19.38 4.31 29.04
C THR A 79 19.09 5.80 29.24
N ASN A 80 19.08 6.60 28.17
CA ASN A 80 18.95 8.07 28.21
C ASN A 80 17.51 8.58 28.41
N GLY A 81 16.57 7.70 28.80
CA GLY A 81 15.20 8.05 29.13
C GLY A 81 14.21 8.00 27.94
N PRO A 82 12.89 7.91 28.24
CA PRO A 82 11.87 7.58 27.24
C PRO A 82 11.64 8.67 26.18
N LEU A 83 11.78 9.95 26.53
CA LEU A 83 11.57 11.07 25.59
C LEU A 83 12.67 11.13 24.53
N VAL A 84 13.92 10.92 24.94
CA VAL A 84 15.08 10.86 24.04
C VAL A 84 14.97 9.64 23.14
N ALA A 85 14.55 8.50 23.70
CA ALA A 85 14.29 7.29 22.92
C ALA A 85 13.20 7.51 21.85
N GLN A 86 12.11 8.23 22.16
CA GLN A 86 11.10 8.52 21.14
C GLN A 86 11.65 9.37 19.98
N ARG A 87 12.42 10.42 20.27
CA ARG A 87 13.02 11.27 19.23
C ARG A 87 14.01 10.51 18.35
N LEU A 88 14.84 9.66 18.95
CA LEU A 88 15.83 8.86 18.23
C LEU A 88 15.20 7.76 17.36
N ALA A 89 13.98 7.31 17.68
CA ALA A 89 13.26 6.33 16.88
C ALA A 89 12.67 6.91 15.59
N CYS A 90 12.59 8.24 15.46
CA CYS A 90 12.11 8.92 14.26
C CYS A 90 13.19 8.97 13.18
N ALA A 91 12.81 8.87 11.91
CA ALA A 91 13.70 9.00 10.76
C ALA A 91 13.16 10.01 9.75
N THR A 92 14.07 10.70 9.06
CA THR A 92 13.71 11.58 7.94
C THR A 92 13.65 10.79 6.63
N PRO A 93 12.91 11.24 5.60
CA PRO A 93 12.92 10.63 4.27
C PRO A 93 14.33 10.46 3.70
N LYS A 94 15.22 11.42 3.98
CA LYS A 94 16.64 11.40 3.58
C LYS A 94 17.39 10.21 4.15
N GLU A 95 17.18 9.92 5.43
CA GLU A 95 17.80 8.77 6.10
C GLU A 95 17.28 7.45 5.54
N VAL A 96 15.97 7.35 5.30
CA VAL A 96 15.35 6.16 4.70
C VAL A 96 15.90 5.94 3.29
N ARG A 97 15.96 6.99 2.47
CA ARG A 97 16.55 6.96 1.12
C ARG A 97 17.98 6.43 1.16
N LYS A 98 18.82 6.98 2.04
CA LYS A 98 20.22 6.54 2.20
C LYS A 98 20.30 5.05 2.53
N PHE A 99 19.46 4.58 3.45
CA PHE A 99 19.40 3.16 3.80
C PHE A 99 19.03 2.27 2.60
N ILE A 100 18.05 2.67 1.78
CA ILE A 100 17.67 1.93 0.58
C ILE A 100 18.78 1.92 -0.46
N THR A 101 19.47 3.04 -0.65
CA THR A 101 20.65 3.12 -1.54
C THR A 101 21.78 2.22 -1.05
N ASP A 102 22.07 2.22 0.24
CA ASP A 102 23.12 1.39 0.85
C ASP A 102 22.82 -0.12 0.73
N LEU A 103 21.55 -0.51 0.72
CA LEU A 103 21.13 -1.89 0.49
C LEU A 103 21.26 -2.34 -0.99
N GLY A 104 21.37 -1.40 -1.93
CA GLY A 104 21.56 -1.70 -3.36
C GLY A 104 20.37 -2.40 -4.02
N ILE A 105 19.15 -2.18 -3.51
CA ILE A 105 17.94 -2.86 -3.99
C ILE A 105 17.44 -2.27 -5.30
N SER A 106 17.56 -0.95 -5.45
CA SER A 106 17.10 -0.25 -6.64
C SER A 106 18.22 -0.10 -7.66
N LYS A 107 17.93 -0.46 -8.92
CA LYS A 107 18.73 -0.07 -10.08
C LYS A 107 18.41 1.34 -10.55
N VAL A 108 17.24 1.86 -10.19
CA VAL A 108 16.71 3.17 -10.59
C VAL A 108 17.05 4.21 -9.54
N GLU A 109 17.33 5.44 -9.96
CA GLU A 109 17.55 6.56 -9.06
C GLU A 109 16.25 6.96 -8.35
N LEU A 110 16.16 6.68 -7.06
CA LEU A 110 15.02 7.07 -6.23
C LEU A 110 15.21 8.51 -5.72
N SER A 111 14.21 9.38 -5.91
CA SER A 111 14.21 10.72 -5.33
C SER A 111 13.69 10.73 -3.89
N GLU A 112 13.79 11.87 -3.18
CA GLU A 112 13.23 11.99 -1.82
C GLU A 112 11.69 12.00 -1.85
N GLU A 113 11.11 12.53 -2.90
CA GLU A 113 9.67 12.53 -3.15
C GLU A 113 9.15 11.12 -3.36
N ASP A 114 9.87 10.30 -4.13
CA ASP A 114 9.51 8.89 -4.37
C ASP A 114 9.46 8.13 -3.04
N ILE A 115 10.46 8.30 -2.17
CA ILE A 115 10.47 7.70 -0.83
C ILE A 115 9.32 8.22 0.05
N ARG A 116 8.99 9.52 -0.05
CA ARG A 116 7.85 10.10 0.67
C ARG A 116 6.54 9.42 0.27
N THR A 117 6.31 9.18 -1.02
CA THR A 117 5.10 8.48 -1.47
C THR A 117 5.01 7.06 -0.89
N ILE A 118 6.11 6.32 -0.82
CA ILE A 118 6.13 5.00 -0.17
C ILE A 118 5.86 5.11 1.33
N LEU A 119 6.43 6.09 2.02
CA LEU A 119 6.16 6.31 3.44
C LEU A 119 4.69 6.71 3.68
N GLU A 120 4.07 7.46 2.78
CA GLU A 120 2.63 7.76 2.83
C GLU A 120 1.78 6.50 2.70
N THR A 121 2.13 5.56 1.82
CA THR A 121 1.41 4.26 1.76
C THR A 121 1.48 3.51 3.10
N LEU A 122 2.64 3.52 3.76
CA LEU A 122 2.82 2.92 5.09
C LEU A 122 2.04 3.66 6.19
N LEU A 123 1.85 4.97 6.03
CA LEU A 123 1.03 5.78 6.93
C LEU A 123 -0.45 5.40 6.78
N PHE A 124 -0.93 5.22 5.54
CA PHE A 124 -2.30 4.78 5.26
C PHE A 124 -2.57 3.34 5.71
N ASP A 125 -1.56 2.47 5.67
CA ASP A 125 -1.60 1.13 6.28
C ASP A 125 -1.72 1.17 7.81
N GLY A 126 -1.50 2.33 8.45
CA GLY A 126 -1.48 2.49 9.91
C GLY A 126 -0.26 1.85 10.58
N LYS A 127 0.78 1.53 9.82
CA LYS A 127 2.02 0.91 10.32
C LYS A 127 3.01 1.92 10.89
N ILE A 128 2.95 3.17 10.42
CA ILE A 128 3.85 4.25 10.83
C ILE A 128 3.07 5.50 11.20
N GLU A 129 3.71 6.42 11.92
CA GLU A 129 3.20 7.75 12.23
C GLU A 129 4.14 8.81 11.64
N GLN A 130 3.56 9.90 11.14
CA GLN A 130 4.27 11.12 10.74
C GLN A 130 4.29 12.12 11.89
N ILE A 131 5.44 12.73 12.11
CA ILE A 131 5.68 13.79 13.08
C ILE A 131 6.18 15.00 12.31
N ASN A 132 5.43 16.08 12.38
CA ASN A 132 5.80 17.35 11.77
C ASN A 132 6.64 18.13 12.76
N ASN A 133 7.87 18.45 12.37
CA ASN A 133 8.71 19.34 13.15
C ASN A 133 8.39 20.81 12.83
N ILE A 134 8.75 21.72 13.75
CA ILE A 134 8.53 23.17 13.61
C ILE A 134 9.23 23.70 12.35
N ASP A 135 10.35 23.07 11.97
CA ASP A 135 11.15 23.43 10.79
C ASP A 135 10.50 23.01 9.46
N GLY A 136 9.29 22.43 9.48
CA GLY A 136 8.62 21.89 8.29
C GLY A 136 9.25 20.59 7.77
N THR A 137 10.08 19.94 8.59
CA THR A 137 10.68 18.64 8.26
C THR A 137 9.78 17.50 8.74
N ASP A 138 9.36 16.66 7.80
CA ASP A 138 8.60 15.45 8.09
C ASP A 138 9.53 14.36 8.66
N MET A 139 9.14 13.79 9.80
CA MET A 139 9.79 12.62 10.36
C MET A 139 8.79 11.49 10.50
N TYR A 140 9.26 10.25 10.37
CA TYR A 140 8.43 9.06 10.42
C TYR A 140 8.95 8.09 11.47
N ARG A 141 8.04 7.39 12.16
CA ARG A 141 8.39 6.33 13.12
C ARG A 141 7.46 5.14 12.99
N ALA A 142 7.99 3.94 13.20
CA ALA A 142 7.17 2.73 13.25
C ALA A 142 6.30 2.70 14.50
N VAL A 143 5.05 2.29 14.34
CA VAL A 143 4.05 2.19 15.41
C VAL A 143 3.62 0.75 15.57
N SER A 144 3.31 0.37 16.81
CA SER A 144 2.72 -0.94 17.11
C SER A 144 1.21 -0.77 17.04
N PRO A 145 0.48 -1.69 16.41
CA PRO A 145 -0.98 -1.60 16.32
C PRO A 145 -1.58 -1.41 17.71
N TYR A 146 -2.47 -0.42 17.84
CA TYR A 146 -3.10 -0.07 19.12
C TYR A 146 -4.00 -1.19 19.67
N PHE A 147 -4.57 -1.99 18.77
CA PHE A 147 -5.47 -3.08 19.11
C PHE A 147 -5.03 -4.36 18.40
N ALA A 148 -5.19 -5.49 19.08
CA ALA A 148 -5.10 -6.79 18.42
C ALA A 148 -6.23 -6.95 17.41
N VAL A 149 -6.00 -7.77 16.38
CA VAL A 149 -7.06 -8.18 15.46
C VAL A 149 -8.21 -8.82 16.24
N THR A 150 -9.43 -8.41 15.94
CA THR A 150 -10.60 -8.93 16.66
C THR A 150 -10.87 -10.38 16.29
N GLY A 151 -11.40 -11.16 17.23
CA GLY A 151 -11.79 -12.55 16.96
C GLY A 151 -12.82 -12.67 15.83
N LEU A 152 -13.64 -11.64 15.60
CA LEU A 152 -14.61 -11.65 14.51
C LEU A 152 -13.92 -11.54 13.15
N SER A 153 -12.94 -10.66 13.00
CA SER A 153 -12.19 -10.49 11.74
C SER A 153 -11.29 -11.68 11.41
N THR A 154 -10.88 -12.48 12.41
CA THR A 154 -10.12 -13.71 12.19
C THR A 154 -11.01 -14.94 12.03
N SER A 155 -12.25 -14.90 12.53
CA SER A 155 -13.22 -15.97 12.33
C SER A 155 -13.74 -15.99 10.89
N PRO A 156 -14.04 -17.17 10.32
CA PRO A 156 -14.55 -17.28 8.96
C PRO A 156 -15.92 -16.61 8.80
N CYS A 157 -16.68 -16.48 9.89
CA CYS A 157 -17.98 -15.83 9.89
C CYS A 157 -17.87 -14.31 9.66
N GLY A 158 -16.84 -13.63 10.18
CA GLY A 158 -16.72 -12.16 10.06
C GLY A 158 -16.43 -11.67 8.65
N VAL A 159 -15.87 -12.53 7.80
CA VAL A 159 -15.54 -12.25 6.39
C VAL A 159 -16.39 -13.09 5.42
N CYS A 160 -17.39 -13.82 5.93
CA CYS A 160 -18.17 -14.75 5.11
C CYS A 160 -19.02 -14.01 4.05
N PRO A 161 -18.83 -14.29 2.75
CA PRO A 161 -19.54 -13.60 1.68
C PRO A 161 -21.05 -13.90 1.67
N VAL A 162 -21.44 -15.05 2.24
CA VAL A 162 -22.84 -15.54 2.25
C VAL A 162 -23.47 -15.52 3.65
N ILE A 163 -22.91 -14.73 4.58
CA ILE A 163 -23.38 -14.67 5.98
C ILE A 163 -24.87 -14.35 6.09
N LYS A 164 -25.40 -13.47 5.22
CA LYS A 164 -26.81 -13.08 5.21
C LYS A 164 -27.76 -14.24 4.91
N ASN A 165 -27.27 -15.28 4.23
CA ASN A 165 -28.04 -16.45 3.84
C ASN A 165 -27.83 -17.62 4.82
N CYS A 166 -26.93 -17.46 5.80
CA CYS A 166 -26.58 -18.48 6.77
C CYS A 166 -27.64 -18.54 7.88
N SER A 167 -28.41 -19.64 7.92
CA SER A 167 -29.43 -19.88 8.95
C SER A 167 -29.64 -21.38 9.14
N PHE A 168 -30.06 -21.80 10.32
CA PHE A 168 -30.33 -23.23 10.61
C PHE A 168 -31.42 -23.85 9.72
N ARG A 169 -32.21 -23.03 9.02
CA ARG A 169 -33.33 -23.46 8.17
C ARG A 169 -33.02 -23.42 6.67
N THR A 170 -31.88 -22.87 6.28
CA THR A 170 -31.51 -22.68 4.87
C THR A 170 -30.44 -23.70 4.43
N ALA A 171 -30.21 -23.78 3.11
CA ALA A 171 -29.18 -24.65 2.54
C ALA A 171 -27.78 -24.28 3.06
N VAL A 172 -27.51 -22.98 3.24
CA VAL A 172 -26.29 -22.46 3.87
C VAL A 172 -26.55 -22.40 5.37
N ASN A 173 -25.91 -23.28 6.15
CA ASN A 173 -26.08 -23.31 7.60
C ASN A 173 -24.75 -23.62 8.31
N PRO A 174 -24.62 -23.26 9.61
CA PRO A 174 -23.38 -23.46 10.35
C PRO A 174 -22.97 -24.93 10.47
N ASN A 175 -23.92 -25.87 10.54
CA ASN A 175 -23.65 -27.30 10.76
C ASN A 175 -22.93 -27.96 9.57
N LYS A 176 -23.14 -27.45 8.35
CA LYS A 176 -22.51 -27.94 7.12
C LYS A 176 -21.60 -26.88 6.48
N CYS A 177 -21.10 -25.94 7.28
CA CYS A 177 -20.29 -24.84 6.76
C CYS A 177 -18.86 -25.30 6.44
N GLU A 178 -18.49 -25.25 5.16
CA GLU A 178 -17.14 -25.59 4.68
C GLU A 178 -16.09 -24.62 5.25
N TYR A 179 -16.35 -23.31 5.20
CA TYR A 179 -15.45 -22.28 5.73
C TYR A 179 -15.10 -22.49 7.21
N LEU A 180 -16.10 -22.86 8.02
CA LEU A 180 -15.88 -23.11 9.44
C LEU A 180 -15.10 -24.41 9.67
N THR A 181 -15.42 -25.46 8.90
CA THR A 181 -14.76 -26.75 9.01
C THR A 181 -13.28 -26.66 8.61
N GLU A 182 -12.98 -25.95 7.53
CA GLU A 182 -11.60 -25.73 7.07
C GLU A 182 -10.80 -24.89 8.08
N TRP A 183 -11.39 -23.78 8.56
CA TRP A 183 -10.75 -22.94 9.56
C TRP A 183 -10.44 -23.69 10.86
N LEU A 184 -11.34 -24.56 11.33
CA LEU A 184 -11.11 -25.39 12.51
C LEU A 184 -9.96 -26.39 12.31
N LYS A 185 -9.81 -26.98 11.13
CA LYS A 185 -8.67 -27.87 10.82
C LYS A 185 -7.35 -27.12 10.91
N GLN A 186 -7.26 -25.94 10.30
CA GLN A 186 -6.04 -25.12 10.27
C GLN A 186 -5.61 -24.64 11.67
N ASN A 187 -6.57 -24.31 12.55
CA ASN A 187 -6.29 -23.75 13.87
C ASN A 187 -6.22 -24.79 15.01
N CYS A 188 -6.66 -26.03 14.79
CA CYS A 188 -6.52 -27.11 15.79
C CYS A 188 -5.21 -27.89 15.67
N ASP A 189 -4.56 -27.91 14.50
CA ASP A 189 -3.25 -28.55 14.31
C ASP A 189 -2.08 -27.67 14.80
N SER A 190 -2.30 -26.36 14.93
CA SER A 190 -1.41 -25.42 15.59
C SER A 190 -1.67 -25.44 17.11
N GLY A 191 -1.13 -26.44 17.80
CA GLY A 191 -1.19 -26.54 19.25
C GLY A 191 -0.80 -25.24 19.95
N PHE A 192 -1.56 -24.88 20.99
CA PHE A 192 -1.14 -23.94 22.02
C PHE A 192 0.11 -24.43 22.75
#